data_AF-Q94BU2-F1
#
_entry.id   AF-Q94BU2-F1
#
_cell.length_a   1.000
_cell.length_b   1.000
_cell.length_c   1.000
_cell.angle_alpha   90.00
_cell.angle_beta   90.00
_cell.angle_gamma   90.00
#
_symmetry.space_group_name_H-M   'P 1'
#
loop_
_entity.id
_entity.type
_entity.pdbx_description
1 polymer ?
#
loop_
_entity_poly.entity_id
_entity_poly.type
_entity_poly.pdbx_seq_one_letter_code
_entity_poly.pdbx_strand_id
1 'polypeptide(L)'
;MGIVSEEAIDEFQELMDQVEEPLKKTYERVHQGYLRENLGPFLKARNWNVCKAHTMLVECLRWRVDNEIDGGLSKPIVPTELYRDVRDSQLIGMSGYTKEGLPVFAIGVGLSTFDKASVHYYVQSHIQINEYRDRVLLPSISKKNGRPITTCVKVLDMTGLKLSALSQIKLVTIISTIDDLNYPEKTQPYYVVNAPYIFSACWKGCKTSFTREDKGKSSCLIRLRKG
;
A
#
# COMPACT_ATOMS: atom_id res chain seq x y z
N MET A 1 2.83 16.27 -17.14
CA MET A 1 3.17 14.88 -17.48
C MET A 1 4.66 14.85 -17.76
N GLY A 2 5.46 14.35 -16.81
CA GLY A 2 6.90 14.21 -17.02
C GLY A 2 7.14 13.16 -18.09
N ILE A 3 8.10 13.41 -18.97
CA ILE A 3 8.57 12.48 -19.99
C ILE A 3 8.96 11.19 -19.24
N VAL A 4 8.17 10.14 -19.43
CA VAL A 4 8.60 8.78 -19.08
C VAL A 4 9.84 8.54 -19.93
N SER A 5 11.01 8.42 -19.30
CA SER A 5 12.19 8.02 -20.06
C SER A 5 12.02 6.54 -20.37
N GLU A 6 11.57 6.21 -21.57
CA GLU A 6 11.50 4.83 -22.06
C GLU A 6 12.88 4.16 -21.94
N GLU A 7 13.96 4.91 -22.15
CA GLU A 7 15.34 4.48 -21.94
C GLU A 7 15.58 3.98 -20.49
N ALA A 8 15.04 4.69 -19.48
CA ALA A 8 15.18 4.27 -18.09
C ALA A 8 14.36 3.00 -17.77
N ILE A 9 13.26 2.77 -18.48
CA ILE A 9 12.48 1.52 -18.34
C ILE A 9 13.25 0.36 -18.98
N ASP A 10 13.82 0.58 -20.16
CA ASP A 10 14.60 -0.43 -20.89
C ASP A 10 15.86 -0.82 -20.12
N GLU A 11 16.65 0.14 -19.64
CA GLU A 11 17.83 -0.11 -18.80
C GLU A 11 17.45 -0.88 -17.52
N PHE A 12 16.33 -0.51 -16.90
CA PHE A 12 15.86 -1.20 -15.69
C PHE A 12 15.39 -2.63 -16.01
N GLN A 13 14.75 -2.86 -17.15
CA GLN A 13 14.38 -4.20 -17.58
C GLN A 13 15.62 -5.07 -17.80
N GLU A 14 16.66 -4.56 -18.46
CA GLU A 14 17.91 -5.29 -18.69
C GLU A 14 18.58 -5.73 -17.37
N LEU A 15 18.54 -4.88 -16.34
CA LEU A 15 19.01 -5.24 -15.01
C LEU A 15 18.17 -6.35 -14.37
N MET A 16 16.84 -6.28 -14.53
CA MET A 16 15.94 -7.29 -14.00
C MET A 16 16.06 -8.64 -14.72
N ASP A 17 16.46 -8.65 -15.99
CA ASP A 17 16.72 -9.88 -16.75
C ASP A 17 17.94 -10.66 -16.23
N GLN A 18 18.85 -9.99 -15.53
CA GLN A 18 20.04 -10.58 -14.90
C GLN A 18 19.77 -11.13 -13.50
N VAL A 19 18.58 -10.94 -12.95
CA VAL A 19 18.23 -11.42 -11.61
C VAL A 19 18.06 -12.94 -11.62
N GLU A 20 18.75 -13.61 -10.70
CA GLU A 20 18.73 -15.08 -10.57
C GLU A 20 17.59 -15.59 -9.68
N GLU A 21 17.41 -16.91 -9.66
CA GLU A 21 16.52 -17.57 -8.69
C GLU A 21 17.02 -17.36 -7.25
N PRO A 22 16.12 -17.25 -6.25
CA PRO A 22 14.66 -17.37 -6.33
C PRO A 22 13.91 -16.07 -6.72
N LEU A 23 14.64 -14.97 -6.94
CA LEU A 23 14.05 -13.65 -7.14
C LEU A 23 13.29 -13.53 -8.46
N LYS A 24 13.80 -14.16 -9.53
CA LYS A 24 13.15 -14.21 -10.84
C LYS A 24 11.73 -14.79 -10.75
N LYS A 25 11.55 -15.93 -10.10
CA LYS A 25 10.23 -16.57 -9.92
C LYS A 25 9.23 -15.74 -9.12
N THR A 26 9.67 -15.04 -8.08
CA THR A 26 8.76 -14.14 -7.34
C THR A 26 8.45 -12.89 -8.16
N TYR A 27 9.39 -12.38 -8.94
CA TYR A 27 9.16 -11.24 -9.84
C TYR A 27 8.09 -11.56 -10.88
N GLU A 28 8.15 -12.75 -11.51
CA GLU A 28 7.12 -13.25 -12.43
C GLU A 28 5.70 -13.21 -11.84
N ARG A 29 5.58 -13.55 -10.55
CA ARG A 29 4.30 -13.52 -9.81
C ARG A 29 3.83 -12.11 -9.50
N VAL A 30 4.75 -11.17 -9.30
CA VAL A 30 4.44 -9.76 -9.05
C VAL A 30 3.96 -9.08 -10.33
N HIS A 31 4.69 -9.23 -11.44
CA HIS A 31 4.39 -8.47 -12.66
C HIS A 31 3.25 -9.09 -13.50
N GLN A 32 3.03 -10.41 -13.45
CA GLN A 32 1.91 -11.10 -14.12
C GLN A 32 1.79 -10.80 -15.62
N GLY A 33 2.92 -10.67 -16.30
CA GLY A 33 3.00 -10.27 -17.71
C GLY A 33 3.01 -8.76 -17.99
N TYR A 34 2.80 -7.91 -16.98
CA TYR A 34 2.83 -6.44 -17.08
C TYR A 34 4.14 -5.86 -16.54
N LEU A 35 5.26 -6.19 -17.20
CA LEU A 35 6.61 -5.83 -16.75
C LEU A 35 6.80 -4.31 -16.60
N ARG A 36 6.59 -3.56 -17.70
CA ARG A 36 6.79 -2.10 -17.73
C ARG A 36 5.92 -1.37 -16.70
N GLU A 37 4.67 -1.78 -16.55
CA GLU A 37 3.74 -1.20 -15.58
C GLU A 37 4.14 -1.46 -14.12
N ASN A 38 4.93 -2.51 -13.86
CA ASN A 38 5.46 -2.80 -12.53
C ASN A 38 6.83 -2.16 -12.25
N LEU A 39 7.63 -1.83 -13.27
CA LEU A 39 8.89 -1.09 -13.10
C LEU A 39 8.66 0.41 -12.84
N GLY A 40 7.71 1.02 -13.56
CA GLY A 40 7.40 2.45 -13.45
C GLY A 40 7.17 2.97 -12.01
N PRO A 41 6.43 2.27 -11.14
CA PRO A 41 6.28 2.61 -9.73
C PRO A 41 7.60 2.77 -8.96
N PHE A 42 8.56 1.87 -9.15
CA PHE A 42 9.87 1.90 -8.47
C PHE A 42 10.73 3.04 -9.01
N LEU A 43 10.69 3.29 -10.33
CA LEU A 43 11.36 4.45 -10.93
C LEU A 43 10.83 5.76 -10.36
N LYS A 44 9.50 5.93 -10.32
CA LYS A 44 8.86 7.12 -9.76
C LYS A 44 9.24 7.32 -8.29
N ALA A 45 9.20 6.27 -7.48
CA ALA A 45 9.60 6.30 -6.08
C ALA A 45 11.08 6.66 -5.89
N ARG A 46 11.94 6.50 -6.90
CA ARG A 46 13.37 6.84 -6.81
C ARG A 46 13.78 7.96 -7.75
N ASN A 47 12.84 8.85 -8.09
CA ASN A 47 13.07 10.01 -8.95
C ASN A 47 13.73 9.64 -10.29
N TRP A 48 13.28 8.54 -10.89
CA TRP A 48 13.78 7.98 -12.14
C TRP A 48 15.25 7.56 -12.12
N ASN A 49 15.84 7.36 -10.94
CA ASN A 49 17.17 6.78 -10.81
C ASN A 49 17.11 5.25 -10.91
N VAL A 50 17.57 4.70 -12.04
CA VAL A 50 17.52 3.26 -12.36
C VAL A 50 18.22 2.41 -11.30
N CYS A 51 19.46 2.74 -10.92
CA CYS A 51 20.21 1.95 -9.92
C CYS A 51 19.50 1.86 -8.57
N LYS A 52 18.93 2.98 -8.09
CA LYS A 52 18.17 3.01 -6.82
C LYS A 52 16.84 2.28 -6.93
N ALA A 53 16.15 2.40 -8.07
CA ALA A 53 14.90 1.67 -8.32
C ALA A 53 15.14 0.16 -8.39
N HIS A 54 16.21 -0.27 -9.06
CA HIS A 54 16.65 -1.65 -9.11
C HIS A 54 17.00 -2.21 -7.74
N THR A 55 17.79 -1.47 -6.95
CA THR A 55 18.11 -1.87 -5.57
C THR A 55 16.83 -2.07 -4.74
N MET A 56 15.89 -1.12 -4.81
CA MET A 56 14.62 -1.20 -4.11
C MET A 56 13.76 -2.41 -4.55
N LEU A 57 13.68 -2.68 -5.85
CA LEU A 57 12.93 -3.83 -6.36
C LEU A 57 13.58 -5.15 -5.92
N VAL A 58 14.90 -5.29 -6.03
CA VAL A 58 15.62 -6.48 -5.56
C VAL A 58 15.43 -6.70 -4.06
N GLU A 59 15.48 -5.65 -3.24
CA GLU A 59 15.19 -5.73 -1.81
C GLU A 59 13.74 -6.16 -1.52
N CYS A 60 12.77 -5.63 -2.26
CA CYS A 60 11.38 -6.06 -2.18
C CYS A 60 11.24 -7.55 -2.52
N LEU A 61 11.85 -8.02 -3.61
CA LEU A 61 11.80 -9.43 -4.01
C LEU A 61 12.45 -10.35 -2.98
N ARG A 62 13.58 -9.93 -2.38
CA ARG A 62 14.21 -10.67 -1.26
C ARG A 62 13.28 -10.75 -0.06
N TRP A 63 12.69 -9.62 0.35
CA TRP A 63 11.70 -9.60 1.41
C TRP A 63 10.53 -10.55 1.14
N ARG A 64 10.03 -10.61 -0.11
CA ARG A 64 8.96 -11.55 -0.51
C ARG A 64 9.36 -13.01 -0.34
N VAL A 65 10.59 -13.37 -0.71
CA VAL A 65 11.12 -14.72 -0.56
C VAL A 65 11.28 -15.06 0.91
N ASP A 66 11.97 -14.21 1.67
CA ASP A 66 12.30 -14.44 3.09
C ASP A 66 11.05 -14.56 3.98
N ASN A 67 9.97 -13.85 3.61
CA ASN A 67 8.70 -13.84 4.35
C ASN A 67 7.62 -14.71 3.70
N GLU A 68 7.96 -15.49 2.67
CA GLU A 68 7.06 -16.40 1.96
C GLU A 68 5.75 -15.73 1.45
N ILE A 69 5.85 -14.47 1.02
CA ILE A 69 4.71 -13.61 0.72
C ILE A 69 3.85 -14.16 -0.42
N ASP A 70 4.47 -14.78 -1.43
CA ASP A 70 3.76 -15.31 -2.59
C ASP A 70 2.75 -16.41 -2.25
N GLY A 71 2.96 -17.13 -1.14
CA GLY A 71 2.03 -18.12 -0.61
C GLY A 71 1.00 -17.52 0.37
N GLY A 72 1.15 -16.24 0.74
CA GLY A 72 0.41 -15.61 1.83
C GLY A 72 -1.11 -15.54 1.63
N LEU A 73 -1.60 -15.43 0.39
CA LEU A 73 -3.04 -15.49 0.09
C LEU A 73 -3.66 -16.87 0.38
N SER A 74 -2.85 -17.93 0.36
CA SER A 74 -3.29 -19.30 0.67
C SER A 74 -3.09 -19.66 2.15
N LYS A 75 -2.47 -18.79 2.95
CA LYS A 75 -2.19 -18.98 4.38
C LYS A 75 -3.18 -18.15 5.22
N PRO A 76 -4.37 -18.67 5.59
CA PRO A 76 -5.32 -17.91 6.39
C PRO A 76 -4.74 -17.53 7.76
N ILE A 77 -5.21 -16.42 8.33
CA ILE A 77 -4.97 -16.12 9.75
C ILE A 77 -5.75 -17.15 10.57
N VAL A 78 -5.04 -17.93 11.37
CA VAL A 78 -5.58 -19.00 12.20
C VAL A 78 -5.19 -18.80 13.66
N PRO A 79 -6.10 -19.11 14.61
CA PRO A 79 -7.48 -19.55 14.40
C PRO A 79 -8.40 -18.42 13.89
N THR A 80 -9.60 -18.76 13.39
CA THR A 80 -10.50 -17.81 12.71
C THR A 80 -10.95 -16.65 13.62
N GLU A 81 -10.97 -16.87 14.93
CA GLU A 81 -11.25 -15.84 15.94
C GLU A 81 -10.25 -14.68 15.84
N LEU A 82 -8.96 -14.97 15.60
CA LEU A 82 -7.95 -13.92 15.43
C LEU A 82 -8.20 -13.07 14.19
N TYR A 83 -8.71 -13.67 13.11
CA TYR A 83 -9.09 -12.91 11.93
C TYR A 83 -10.27 -11.96 12.24
N ARG A 84 -11.26 -12.42 13.02
CA ARG A 84 -12.37 -11.57 13.48
C ARG A 84 -11.87 -10.45 14.38
N ASP A 85 -10.98 -10.75 15.32
CA ASP A 85 -10.37 -9.77 16.22
C ASP A 85 -9.64 -8.66 15.44
N VAL A 86 -8.85 -9.04 14.43
CA VAL A 86 -8.22 -8.08 13.53
C VAL A 86 -9.26 -7.23 12.80
N ARG A 87 -10.29 -7.84 12.21
CA ARG A 87 -11.32 -7.11 11.44
C ARG A 87 -12.19 -6.19 12.30
N ASP A 88 -12.44 -6.55 13.55
CA ASP A 88 -13.21 -5.74 14.49
C ASP A 88 -12.46 -4.52 14.99
N SER A 89 -11.13 -4.57 14.99
CA SER A 89 -10.25 -3.54 15.58
C SER A 89 -9.42 -2.78 14.55
N GLN A 90 -9.31 -3.27 13.32
CA GLN A 90 -8.75 -2.60 12.15
C GLN A 90 -9.84 -2.46 11.09
N LEU A 91 -10.50 -1.31 11.08
CA LEU A 91 -11.63 -1.06 10.18
C LEU A 91 -11.11 -0.71 8.78
N ILE A 92 -11.01 -1.71 7.92
CA ILE A 92 -10.62 -1.58 6.52
C ILE A 92 -11.53 -2.43 5.62
N GLY A 93 -12.04 -1.82 4.55
CA GLY A 93 -12.89 -2.51 3.58
C GLY A 93 -12.87 -1.85 2.21
N MET A 94 -13.16 -2.64 1.18
CA MET A 94 -13.41 -2.11 -0.16
C MET A 94 -14.86 -1.65 -0.25
N SER A 95 -15.07 -0.38 -0.57
CA SER A 95 -16.39 0.26 -0.52
C SER A 95 -16.99 0.55 -1.91
N GLY A 96 -16.27 0.21 -2.98
CA GLY A 96 -16.75 0.38 -4.35
C GLY A 96 -15.65 0.82 -5.32
N TYR A 97 -16.05 1.58 -6.33
CA TYR A 97 -15.19 2.06 -7.41
C TYR A 97 -15.39 3.56 -7.64
N THR A 98 -14.34 4.27 -8.05
CA THR A 98 -14.47 5.64 -8.57
C THR A 98 -15.14 5.65 -9.95
N LYS A 99 -15.46 6.83 -10.48
CA LYS A 99 -16.00 6.99 -11.83
C LYS A 99 -15.06 6.45 -12.91
N GLU A 100 -13.77 6.53 -12.66
CA GLU A 100 -12.70 6.04 -13.52
C GLU A 100 -12.49 4.52 -13.35
N GLY A 101 -13.22 3.87 -12.43
CA GLY A 101 -13.11 2.43 -12.19
C GLY A 101 -11.99 2.01 -11.23
N LEU A 102 -11.39 2.95 -10.48
CA LEU A 102 -10.38 2.61 -9.48
C LEU A 102 -11.05 2.04 -8.22
N PRO A 103 -10.56 0.93 -7.64
CA PRO A 103 -11.12 0.40 -6.41
C PRO A 103 -10.89 1.37 -5.24
N VAL A 104 -11.90 1.52 -4.39
CA VAL A 104 -11.90 2.41 -3.22
C VAL A 104 -11.81 1.58 -1.94
N PHE A 105 -10.76 1.82 -1.15
CA PHE A 105 -10.60 1.27 0.19
C PHE A 105 -10.92 2.34 1.23
N ALA A 106 -11.97 2.11 2.02
CA ALA A 106 -12.29 2.95 3.16
C ALA A 106 -11.61 2.41 4.41
N ILE A 107 -10.97 3.31 5.16
CA ILE A 107 -10.23 3.00 6.38
C ILE A 107 -10.79 3.87 7.50
N GLY A 108 -11.42 3.24 8.49
CA GLY A 108 -11.93 3.90 9.69
C GLY A 108 -10.80 4.20 10.68
N VAL A 109 -9.94 5.16 10.34
CA VAL A 109 -8.75 5.51 11.14
C VAL A 109 -9.14 5.92 12.56
N GLY A 110 -10.17 6.74 12.71
CA GLY A 110 -10.57 7.24 14.03
C GLY A 110 -11.19 6.20 14.95
N LEU A 111 -11.75 5.13 14.39
CA LEU A 111 -12.43 4.05 15.12
C LEU A 111 -11.60 2.77 15.23
N SER A 112 -10.47 2.66 14.53
CA SER A 112 -9.58 1.49 14.63
C SER A 112 -8.78 1.53 15.93
N THR A 113 -8.88 0.48 16.73
CA THR A 113 -8.29 0.39 18.08
C THR A 113 -6.99 -0.41 18.11
N PHE A 114 -6.82 -1.39 17.22
CA PHE A 114 -5.65 -2.28 17.14
C PHE A 114 -5.27 -3.00 18.46
N ASP A 115 -6.25 -3.31 19.30
CA ASP A 115 -6.07 -3.82 20.67
C ASP A 115 -6.48 -5.28 20.86
N LYS A 116 -7.01 -5.94 19.82
CA LYS A 116 -7.53 -7.31 19.91
C LYS A 116 -6.55 -8.40 19.43
N ALA A 117 -5.47 -8.02 18.75
CA ALA A 117 -4.50 -8.98 18.22
C ALA A 117 -3.06 -8.47 18.39
N SER A 118 -2.09 -9.37 18.21
CA SER A 118 -0.68 -8.97 18.18
C SER A 118 -0.38 -8.15 16.91
N VAL A 119 0.67 -7.32 16.97
CA VAL A 119 1.19 -6.56 15.82
C VAL A 119 1.41 -7.45 14.60
N HIS A 120 1.88 -8.68 14.80
CA HIS A 120 2.12 -9.65 13.74
C HIS A 120 0.87 -9.90 12.89
N TYR A 121 -0.30 -10.08 13.51
CA TYR A 121 -1.53 -10.39 12.76
C TYR A 121 -2.10 -9.17 12.02
N TYR A 122 -1.94 -7.96 12.56
CA TYR A 122 -2.31 -6.74 11.82
C TYR A 122 -1.42 -6.55 10.59
N VAL A 123 -0.11 -6.78 10.74
CA VAL A 123 0.85 -6.73 9.62
C VAL A 123 0.52 -7.80 8.58
N GLN A 124 0.27 -9.04 8.99
CA GLN A 124 -0.11 -10.13 8.10
C GLN A 124 -1.41 -9.82 7.34
N SER A 125 -2.45 -9.34 8.03
CA SER A 125 -3.73 -8.94 7.43
C SER A 125 -3.53 -7.82 6.40
N HIS A 126 -2.72 -6.81 6.72
CA HIS A 126 -2.40 -5.71 5.81
C HIS A 126 -1.71 -6.19 4.54
N ILE A 127 -0.69 -7.05 4.67
CA ILE A 127 0.00 -7.69 3.55
C ILE A 127 -0.99 -8.49 2.69
N GLN A 128 -1.87 -9.30 3.31
CA GLN A 128 -2.87 -10.08 2.58
C GLN A 128 -3.85 -9.20 1.78
N ILE A 129 -4.26 -8.06 2.35
CA ILE A 129 -5.11 -7.09 1.64
C ILE A 129 -4.37 -6.50 0.43
N ASN A 130 -3.09 -6.15 0.58
CA ASN A 130 -2.27 -5.66 -0.53
C ASN A 130 -2.04 -6.73 -1.61
N GLU A 131 -1.73 -7.96 -1.23
CA GLU A 131 -1.56 -9.07 -2.17
C GLU A 131 -2.86 -9.37 -2.93
N TYR A 132 -4.01 -9.34 -2.24
CA TYR A 132 -5.31 -9.53 -2.88
C TYR A 132 -5.62 -8.39 -3.85
N ARG A 133 -5.32 -7.15 -3.46
CA ARG A 133 -5.44 -5.97 -4.33
C ARG A 133 -4.63 -6.18 -5.61
N ASP A 134 -3.36 -6.50 -5.48
CA ASP A 134 -2.42 -6.50 -6.60
C ASP A 134 -2.57 -7.74 -7.50
N ARG A 135 -2.87 -8.91 -6.91
CA ARG A 135 -2.89 -10.18 -7.66
C ARG A 135 -4.26 -10.64 -8.14
N VAL A 136 -5.33 -10.12 -7.56
CA VAL A 136 -6.69 -10.56 -7.87
C VAL A 136 -7.54 -9.39 -8.34
N LEU A 137 -7.62 -8.34 -7.52
CA LEU A 137 -8.54 -7.24 -7.76
C LEU A 137 -8.14 -6.39 -8.97
N LEU A 138 -6.93 -5.84 -8.98
CA LEU A 138 -6.44 -4.95 -10.04
C LEU A 138 -6.40 -5.63 -11.41
N PRO A 139 -5.92 -6.88 -11.56
CA PRO A 139 -5.99 -7.60 -12.84
C PRO A 139 -7.44 -7.82 -13.31
N SER A 140 -8.34 -8.18 -12.39
CA SER A 140 -9.75 -8.41 -12.73
C SER A 140 -10.43 -7.13 -13.22
N ILE A 141 -10.18 -6.01 -12.55
CA ILE A 141 -10.72 -4.71 -12.95
C ILE A 141 -10.08 -4.24 -14.26
N SER A 142 -8.78 -4.45 -14.46
CA SER A 142 -8.07 -4.11 -15.70
C SER A 142 -8.69 -4.83 -16.90
N LYS A 143 -8.91 -6.14 -16.77
CA LYS A 143 -9.58 -6.95 -17.79
C LYS A 143 -10.99 -6.45 -18.08
N LYS A 144 -11.77 -6.12 -17.04
CA LYS A 144 -13.15 -5.63 -17.19
C LYS A 144 -13.22 -4.28 -17.91
N ASN A 145 -12.24 -3.40 -17.69
CA ASN A 145 -12.23 -2.05 -18.27
C ASN A 145 -11.44 -1.93 -19.58
N GLY A 146 -10.80 -3.02 -20.04
CA GLY A 146 -9.99 -3.02 -21.26
C GLY A 146 -8.76 -2.11 -21.21
N ARG A 147 -8.30 -1.75 -20.01
CA ARG A 147 -7.12 -0.89 -19.80
C ARG A 147 -6.40 -1.24 -18.50
N PRO A 148 -5.09 -1.00 -18.39
CA PRO A 148 -4.37 -1.21 -17.13
C PRO A 148 -4.94 -0.34 -16.00
N ILE A 149 -5.28 -0.99 -14.88
CA ILE A 149 -5.66 -0.38 -13.61
C ILE A 149 -4.62 -0.82 -12.58
N THR A 150 -3.69 0.08 -12.26
CA THR A 150 -2.52 -0.24 -11.42
C THR A 150 -2.55 0.44 -10.06
N THR A 151 -3.60 1.23 -9.78
CA THR A 151 -3.72 2.01 -8.55
C THR A 151 -5.11 1.89 -7.92
N CYS A 152 -5.19 2.17 -6.63
CA CYS A 152 -6.44 2.30 -5.88
C CYS A 152 -6.58 3.69 -5.24
N VAL A 153 -7.77 4.00 -4.73
CA VAL A 153 -8.03 5.15 -3.87
C VAL A 153 -8.19 4.69 -2.42
N LYS A 154 -7.52 5.36 -1.48
CA LYS A 154 -7.74 5.17 -0.03
C LYS A 154 -8.47 6.38 0.54
N VAL A 155 -9.57 6.14 1.25
CA VAL A 155 -10.31 7.15 2.01
C VAL A 155 -10.09 6.88 3.49
N LEU A 156 -9.52 7.87 4.19
CA LEU A 156 -9.19 7.81 5.60
C LEU A 156 -10.26 8.57 6.38
N ASP A 157 -11.17 7.84 7.02
CA ASP A 157 -12.22 8.42 7.86
C ASP A 157 -11.71 8.63 9.29
N MET A 158 -11.65 9.90 9.69
CA MET A 158 -11.18 10.32 11.00
C MET A 158 -12.29 10.43 12.04
N THR A 159 -13.53 10.02 11.70
CA THR A 159 -14.64 9.96 12.66
C THR A 159 -14.23 9.17 13.90
N GLY A 160 -14.45 9.76 15.08
CA GLY A 160 -14.10 9.13 16.36
C GLY A 160 -12.61 9.21 16.74
N LEU A 161 -11.75 9.88 15.95
CA LEU A 161 -10.32 10.01 16.24
C LEU A 161 -10.09 10.70 17.60
N LYS A 162 -9.33 10.01 18.46
CA LYS A 162 -8.92 10.46 19.80
C LYS A 162 -7.39 10.54 19.89
N LEU A 163 -6.88 11.29 20.87
CA LEU A 163 -5.43 11.36 21.16
C LEU A 163 -4.81 10.00 21.48
N SER A 164 -5.60 9.06 22.02
CA SER A 164 -5.15 7.69 22.27
C SER A 164 -4.66 6.98 21.00
N ALA A 165 -5.04 7.41 19.80
CA ALA A 165 -4.51 6.88 18.55
C ALA A 165 -2.98 7.06 18.41
N LEU A 166 -2.37 8.03 19.11
CA LEU A 166 -0.91 8.18 19.15
C LEU A 166 -0.20 6.95 19.76
N SER A 167 -0.89 6.17 20.60
CA SER A 167 -0.34 4.91 21.11
C SER A 167 -0.10 3.87 20.00
N GLN A 168 -0.81 3.99 18.88
CA GLN A 168 -0.73 3.08 17.73
C GLN A 168 0.28 3.51 16.67
N ILE A 169 1.04 4.59 16.92
CA ILE A 169 2.01 5.13 15.96
C ILE A 169 3.05 4.10 15.51
N LYS A 170 3.46 3.17 16.41
CA LYS A 170 4.44 2.13 16.09
C LYS A 170 3.92 1.18 15.02
N LEU A 171 2.70 0.67 15.20
CA LEU A 171 2.06 -0.22 14.23
C LEU A 171 1.84 0.49 12.88
N VAL A 172 1.32 1.73 12.93
CA VAL A 172 1.13 2.54 11.71
C VAL A 172 2.45 2.77 10.98
N THR A 173 3.54 3.04 11.71
CA THR A 173 4.88 3.22 11.11
C THR A 173 5.39 1.94 10.46
N ILE A 174 5.19 0.77 11.09
CA ILE A 174 5.56 -0.53 10.51
C ILE A 174 4.78 -0.75 9.20
N ILE A 175 3.47 -0.53 9.21
CA ILE A 175 2.60 -0.69 8.04
C ILE A 175 3.01 0.27 6.92
N SER A 176 3.24 1.55 7.22
CA SER A 176 3.71 2.55 6.25
C SER A 176 5.06 2.15 5.66
N THR A 177 5.99 1.65 6.47
CA THR A 177 7.31 1.21 6.01
C THR A 177 7.20 0.03 5.04
N ILE A 178 6.32 -0.94 5.33
CA ILE A 178 6.05 -2.06 4.42
C ILE A 178 5.45 -1.56 3.10
N ASP A 179 4.47 -0.65 3.15
CA ASP A 179 3.84 -0.07 1.96
C ASP A 179 4.87 0.67 1.09
N ASP A 180 5.72 1.50 1.70
CA ASP A 180 6.73 2.30 0.99
C ASP A 180 7.84 1.46 0.36
N LEU A 181 8.32 0.42 1.05
CA LEU A 181 9.40 -0.43 0.54
C LEU A 181 8.92 -1.46 -0.47
N ASN A 182 7.75 -2.05 -0.26
CA ASN A 182 7.32 -3.25 -0.99
C ASN A 182 6.14 -3.02 -1.93
N TYR A 183 5.37 -1.94 -1.77
CA TYR A 183 4.18 -1.63 -2.58
C TYR A 183 4.20 -0.19 -3.15
N PRO A 184 5.30 0.24 -3.81
CA PRO A 184 5.46 1.64 -4.22
C PRO A 184 4.39 2.09 -5.22
N GLU A 185 3.98 3.35 -5.09
CA GLU A 185 3.08 4.07 -6.03
C GLU A 185 1.77 3.34 -6.41
N LYS A 186 1.32 2.36 -5.63
CA LYS A 186 0.05 1.62 -5.87
C LYS A 186 -1.21 2.39 -5.44
N THR A 187 -1.06 3.58 -4.84
CA THR A 187 -2.19 4.37 -4.32
C THR A 187 -2.15 5.81 -4.83
N GLN A 188 -3.30 6.28 -5.32
CA GLN A 188 -3.56 7.71 -5.57
C GLN A 188 -3.47 8.50 -4.26
N PRO A 189 -3.48 9.85 -4.28
CA PRO A 189 -3.43 10.60 -3.04
C PRO A 189 -4.54 10.20 -2.04
N TYR A 190 -4.20 10.13 -0.76
CA TYR A 190 -5.14 9.74 0.29
C TYR A 190 -6.19 10.83 0.50
N TYR A 191 -7.47 10.45 0.56
CA TYR A 191 -8.55 11.38 0.90
C TYR A 191 -8.84 11.29 2.40
N VAL A 192 -8.52 12.33 3.16
CA VAL A 192 -8.85 12.43 4.58
C VAL A 192 -10.22 13.07 4.73
N VAL A 193 -11.15 12.40 5.41
CA VAL A 193 -12.51 12.90 5.67
C VAL A 193 -12.81 12.95 7.17
N ASN A 194 -13.75 13.81 7.57
CA ASN A 194 -14.22 13.98 8.96
C ASN A 194 -13.10 14.25 9.98
N ALA A 195 -12.02 14.93 9.57
CA ALA A 195 -10.90 15.26 10.45
C ALA A 195 -11.34 16.17 11.62
N PRO A 196 -11.27 15.71 12.88
CA PRO A 196 -11.55 16.57 14.04
C PRO A 196 -10.42 17.57 14.27
N TYR A 197 -10.64 18.57 15.12
CA TYR A 197 -9.63 19.59 15.46
C TYR A 197 -8.29 18.98 15.92
N ILE A 198 -8.35 17.83 16.60
CA ILE A 198 -7.19 17.13 17.15
C ILE A 198 -6.34 16.40 16.10
N PHE A 199 -6.86 16.25 14.87
CA PHE A 199 -6.14 15.62 13.77
C PHE A 199 -4.75 16.24 13.55
N SER A 200 -4.63 17.56 13.65
CA SER A 200 -3.37 18.27 13.46
C SER A 200 -2.28 17.82 14.46
N ALA A 201 -2.65 17.57 15.71
CA ALA A 201 -1.75 17.08 16.75
C ALA A 201 -1.32 15.63 16.48
N CYS A 202 -2.28 14.75 16.17
CA CYS A 202 -1.98 13.36 15.79
C CYS A 202 -1.10 13.29 14.54
N TRP A 203 -1.40 14.10 13.53
CA TRP A 203 -0.65 14.17 12.28
C TRP A 203 0.78 14.65 12.47
N LYS A 204 1.00 15.64 13.36
CA LYS A 204 2.35 16.08 13.72
C LYS A 204 3.16 14.95 14.37
N GLY A 205 2.51 14.15 15.22
CA GLY A 205 3.10 12.93 15.80
C GLY A 205 3.50 11.92 14.74
N CYS A 206 2.61 11.57 13.80
CA CYS A 206 2.92 10.59 12.76
C CYS A 206 3.96 11.09 11.74
N LYS A 207 3.95 12.39 11.41
CA LYS A 207 4.88 12.99 10.45
C LYS A 207 6.35 12.84 10.83
N THR A 208 6.70 12.73 12.11
CA THR A 208 8.11 12.52 12.49
C THR A 208 8.60 11.14 12.09
N SER A 209 7.70 10.16 11.99
CA SER A 209 8.01 8.75 11.65
C SER A 209 7.90 8.44 10.15
N PHE A 210 7.20 9.26 9.36
CA PHE A 210 6.96 9.02 7.93
C PHE A 210 8.09 9.54 7.02
N THR A 211 8.28 8.84 5.89
CA THR A 211 9.26 9.21 4.86
C THR A 211 8.86 10.51 4.16
N ARG A 212 9.75 11.06 3.31
CA ARG A 212 9.41 12.26 2.50
C ARG A 212 8.33 11.97 1.46
N GLU A 213 8.26 10.75 0.94
CA GLU A 213 7.29 10.32 -0.08
C GLU A 213 5.88 10.17 0.51
N ASP A 214 5.75 9.55 1.68
CA ASP A 214 4.51 9.49 2.47
C ASP A 214 3.84 10.85 2.65
N LYS A 215 4.67 11.86 2.94
CA LYS A 215 4.22 13.23 3.20
C LYS A 215 3.65 13.91 1.95
N GLY A 216 4.10 13.51 0.75
CA GLY A 216 3.64 14.05 -0.53
C GLY A 216 2.37 13.38 -1.06
N LYS A 217 2.10 12.13 -0.67
CA LYS A 217 0.90 11.35 -1.09
C LYS A 217 -0.38 11.76 -0.36
N SER A 218 -0.27 12.57 0.68
CA SER A 218 -1.41 13.02 1.48
C SER A 218 -2.04 14.29 0.90
N SER A 219 -2.93 14.15 -0.08
CA SER A 219 -3.78 15.27 -0.52
C SER A 219 -4.92 15.43 0.49
N CYS A 220 -4.73 16.31 1.46
CA CYS A 220 -5.74 16.57 2.48
C CYS A 220 -6.94 17.28 1.85
N LEU A 221 -7.93 16.51 1.38
CA LEU A 221 -9.21 17.05 0.96
C LEU A 221 -10.06 17.30 2.21
N ILE A 222 -9.67 18.32 2.98
CA ILE A 222 -10.41 18.74 4.17
C ILE A 222 -11.75 19.31 3.69
N ARG A 223 -12.79 18.48 3.63
CA ARG A 223 -14.15 19.00 3.63
C ARG A 223 -14.42 19.49 5.05
N LEU A 224 -13.97 20.72 5.35
CA LEU A 224 -14.43 21.47 6.51
C LEU A 224 -15.94 21.60 6.34
N ARG A 225 -16.72 20.67 6.91
CA ARG A 225 -18.09 21.01 7.28
C ARG A 225 -17.94 22.10 8.32
N LYS A 226 -18.06 23.35 7.87
CA LYS A 226 -18.42 24.47 8.75
C LYS A 226 -19.71 24.02 9.44
N GLY A 227 -19.62 23.77 10.74
CA GLY A 227 -20.78 23.89 11.61
C GLY A 227 -21.26 25.33 11.60
#